data_AF-A0A381ZG55-F1
#
_entry.id   AF-A0A381ZG55-F1
#
_cell.length_a   1.000
_cell.length_b   1.000
_cell.length_c   1.000
_cell.angle_alpha   90.00
_cell.angle_beta   90.00
_cell.angle_gamma   90.00
#
_symmetry.space_group_name_H-M   'P 1'
#
loop_
_entity.id
_entity.type
_entity.pdbx_description
1 polymer ?
#
loop_
_entity_poly.entity_id
_entity_poly.type
_entity_poly.pdbx_seq_one_letter_code
_entity_poly.pdbx_strand_id
1 'polypeptide(L)'
;SEWDDTDGDGEGNNADTDDDGDGQSDAREDECGSDSLDPDAVPSDYDEDGICDSMDTDNTDGPGYVPEEDTNLGWSNVVPGFPSLFAAIALIGAAFLGRRKDD
;
A
#
# COMPACT_ATOMS: atom_id res chain seq x y z
N SER A 1 -36.17 2.01 -25.72
CA SER A 1 -36.80 1.77 -24.42
C SER A 1 -36.50 0.34 -24.08
N GLU A 2 -35.50 0.17 -23.24
CA GLU A 2 -35.48 -0.98 -22.36
C GLU A 2 -36.59 -0.86 -21.31
N TRP A 3 -36.71 -1.90 -20.50
CA TRP A 3 -37.80 -2.08 -19.55
C TRP A 3 -37.27 -2.40 -18.14
N ASP A 4 -35.96 -2.64 -18.01
CA ASP A 4 -35.26 -2.85 -16.76
C ASP A 4 -34.58 -1.54 -16.34
N ASP A 5 -34.68 -1.27 -15.06
CA ASP A 5 -34.20 -0.10 -14.31
C ASP A 5 -34.03 -0.64 -12.88
N THR A 6 -32.82 -1.15 -12.59
CA THR A 6 -32.56 -1.97 -11.40
C THR A 6 -32.49 -1.12 -10.13
N ASP A 7 -31.93 0.09 -10.20
CA ASP A 7 -31.81 1.02 -9.07
C ASP A 7 -33.01 1.98 -8.94
N GLY A 8 -33.80 2.14 -10.00
CA GLY A 8 -35.02 2.94 -10.02
C GLY A 8 -34.78 4.45 -10.19
N ASP A 9 -33.66 4.87 -10.77
CA ASP A 9 -33.31 6.29 -10.96
C ASP A 9 -33.98 6.93 -12.19
N GLY A 10 -34.50 6.09 -13.09
CA GLY A 10 -35.25 6.48 -14.30
C GLY A 10 -34.42 6.62 -15.58
N GLU A 11 -33.10 6.38 -15.52
CA GLU A 11 -32.31 5.81 -16.61
C GLU A 11 -32.66 4.30 -16.71
N GLY A 12 -32.24 3.60 -17.75
CA GLY A 12 -32.44 2.16 -17.84
C GLY A 12 -31.10 1.49 -18.03
N ASN A 13 -30.98 0.21 -17.69
CA ASN A 13 -29.69 -0.47 -17.55
C ASN A 13 -28.72 -0.41 -18.77
N ASN A 14 -29.21 -0.24 -20.00
CA ASN A 14 -28.39 -0.11 -21.20
C ASN A 14 -27.80 1.30 -21.36
N ALA A 15 -28.32 2.28 -20.63
CA ALA A 15 -27.91 3.68 -20.64
C ALA A 15 -27.33 4.13 -19.30
N ASP A 16 -27.73 3.47 -18.22
CA ASP A 16 -27.10 3.59 -16.90
C ASP A 16 -25.68 3.02 -16.94
N THR A 17 -24.85 3.50 -16.04
CA THR A 17 -23.48 3.04 -15.84
C THR A 17 -23.26 2.48 -14.45
N ASP A 18 -24.27 2.52 -13.58
CA ASP A 18 -24.32 2.03 -12.19
C ASP A 18 -25.71 1.40 -11.98
N ASP A 19 -25.91 0.24 -12.59
CA ASP A 19 -27.23 -0.39 -12.75
C ASP A 19 -27.97 -0.64 -11.41
N ASP A 20 -27.26 -0.85 -10.30
CA ASP A 20 -27.84 -1.13 -8.99
C ASP A 20 -27.71 0.02 -7.96
N GLY A 21 -27.04 1.10 -8.35
CA GLY A 21 -26.94 2.33 -7.56
C GLY A 21 -26.10 2.19 -6.30
N ASP A 22 -25.20 1.21 -6.23
CA ASP A 22 -24.29 1.01 -5.11
C ASP A 22 -23.09 1.98 -5.10
N GLY A 23 -22.93 2.73 -6.20
CA GLY A 23 -21.87 3.72 -6.41
C GLY A 23 -20.66 3.18 -7.18
N GLN A 24 -20.73 1.95 -7.69
CA GLN A 24 -19.73 1.33 -8.54
C GLN A 24 -20.25 1.22 -9.96
N SER A 25 -19.39 1.57 -10.92
CA SER A 25 -19.81 1.47 -12.31
C SER A 25 -19.83 0.02 -12.79
N ASP A 26 -20.75 -0.35 -13.67
CA ASP A 26 -20.85 -1.71 -14.23
C ASP A 26 -19.51 -2.17 -14.85
N ALA A 27 -18.79 -1.24 -15.49
CA ALA A 27 -17.49 -1.52 -16.08
C ALA A 27 -16.42 -1.94 -15.05
N ARG A 28 -16.48 -1.37 -13.83
CA ARG A 28 -15.57 -1.71 -12.72
C ARG A 28 -15.96 -3.06 -12.15
N GLU A 29 -17.25 -3.32 -11.98
CA GLU A 29 -17.74 -4.59 -11.49
C GLU A 29 -17.47 -5.75 -12.44
N ASP A 30 -17.64 -5.54 -13.75
CA ASP A 30 -17.24 -6.49 -14.80
C ASP A 30 -15.74 -6.83 -14.71
N GLU A 31 -14.90 -5.82 -14.44
CA GLU A 31 -13.45 -6.00 -14.31
C GLU A 31 -13.10 -6.78 -13.03
N CYS A 32 -13.82 -6.50 -11.95
CA CYS A 32 -13.59 -7.08 -10.63
C CYS A 32 -14.28 -8.43 -10.41
N GLY A 33 -15.23 -8.80 -11.27
CA GLY A 33 -16.05 -10.01 -11.18
C GLY A 33 -17.23 -9.91 -10.21
N SER A 34 -17.76 -8.70 -10.00
CA SER A 34 -19.01 -8.43 -9.27
C SER A 34 -20.25 -8.53 -10.15
N ASP A 35 -21.43 -8.41 -9.55
CA ASP A 35 -22.73 -8.46 -10.23
C ASP A 35 -23.38 -7.07 -10.20
N SER A 36 -23.36 -6.36 -11.34
CA SER A 36 -23.89 -4.99 -11.48
C SER A 36 -25.38 -4.83 -11.29
N LEU A 37 -26.10 -5.93 -11.03
CA LEU A 37 -27.53 -5.91 -10.76
C LEU A 37 -27.85 -6.17 -9.28
N ASP A 38 -26.82 -6.34 -8.43
CA ASP A 38 -26.95 -6.68 -7.02
C ASP A 38 -26.20 -5.66 -6.14
N PRO A 39 -26.91 -4.73 -5.48
CA PRO A 39 -26.28 -3.63 -4.73
C PRO A 39 -25.51 -4.09 -3.48
N ASP A 40 -25.60 -5.37 -3.12
CA ASP A 40 -24.79 -5.99 -2.06
C ASP A 40 -23.47 -6.59 -2.61
N ALA A 41 -23.30 -6.63 -3.93
CA ALA A 41 -22.17 -7.24 -4.64
C ALA A 41 -21.02 -6.26 -4.92
N VAL A 42 -20.81 -5.24 -4.09
CA VAL A 42 -19.71 -4.28 -4.21
C VAL A 42 -18.34 -4.98 -4.33
N PRO A 43 -17.52 -4.65 -5.34
CA PRO A 43 -16.13 -5.13 -5.44
C PRO A 43 -15.30 -4.75 -4.21
N SER A 44 -14.56 -5.74 -3.67
CA SER A 44 -13.62 -5.51 -2.56
C SER A 44 -12.38 -4.76 -3.04
N ASP A 45 -12.01 -3.70 -2.32
CA ASP A 45 -10.81 -2.87 -2.50
C ASP A 45 -10.25 -2.65 -1.09
N TYR A 46 -9.40 -3.57 -0.64
CA TYR A 46 -9.04 -3.70 0.77
C TYR A 46 -8.13 -2.57 1.27
N ASP A 47 -7.31 -1.99 0.38
CA ASP A 47 -6.38 -0.92 0.72
C ASP A 47 -6.72 0.45 0.10
N GLU A 48 -7.90 0.55 -0.52
CA GLU A 48 -8.54 1.79 -0.97
C GLU A 48 -7.70 2.56 -2.01
N ASP A 49 -6.97 1.85 -2.86
CA ASP A 49 -6.14 2.44 -3.91
C ASP A 49 -6.86 2.61 -5.25
N GLY A 50 -8.08 2.05 -5.36
CA GLY A 50 -8.94 2.09 -6.52
C GLY A 50 -8.89 0.83 -7.39
N ILE A 51 -8.00 -0.12 -7.09
CA ILE A 51 -7.89 -1.42 -7.74
C ILE A 51 -8.58 -2.46 -6.83
N CYS A 52 -9.45 -3.29 -7.39
CA CYS A 52 -10.08 -4.32 -6.58
C CYS A 52 -9.15 -5.51 -6.32
N ASP A 53 -9.36 -6.18 -5.19
CA ASP A 53 -8.54 -7.29 -4.68
C ASP A 53 -8.36 -8.44 -5.68
N SER A 54 -9.30 -8.62 -6.61
CA SER A 54 -9.24 -9.67 -7.65
C SER A 54 -8.23 -9.36 -8.76
N MET A 55 -7.92 -8.08 -8.96
CA MET A 55 -6.95 -7.56 -9.93
C MET A 55 -5.66 -7.04 -9.29
N ASP A 56 -5.73 -6.72 -8.00
CA ASP A 56 -4.63 -6.24 -7.18
C ASP A 56 -3.63 -7.38 -6.87
N THR A 57 -2.36 -7.14 -7.24
CA THR A 57 -1.24 -8.07 -7.01
C THR A 57 -0.33 -7.65 -5.86
N ASP A 58 -0.62 -6.50 -5.31
CA ASP A 58 0.08 -5.69 -4.34
C ASP A 58 -0.91 -5.43 -3.19
N ASN A 59 -1.42 -6.54 -2.65
CA ASN A 59 -2.53 -6.65 -1.67
C ASN A 59 -2.20 -6.06 -0.27
N THR A 60 -1.23 -5.16 -0.16
CA THR A 60 -0.57 -4.76 1.09
C THR A 60 -0.36 -3.23 1.17
N ASP A 61 -0.85 -2.45 0.20
CA ASP A 61 0.13 -1.67 -0.56
C ASP A 61 -0.46 -0.64 -1.55
N GLY A 62 -1.61 -0.07 -1.22
CA GLY A 62 -2.20 1.09 -1.91
C GLY A 62 -1.28 2.31 -2.03
N PRO A 63 -1.77 3.57 -2.15
CA PRO A 63 -0.93 4.72 -2.52
C PRO A 63 0.23 5.09 -1.55
N GLY A 64 0.45 4.28 -0.50
CA GLY A 64 1.58 4.28 0.42
C GLY A 64 2.44 2.99 0.51
N TYR A 65 2.45 2.07 -0.45
CA TYR A 65 3.44 0.98 -0.38
C TYR A 65 4.85 1.39 -0.65
N VAL A 66 5.72 0.83 0.19
CA VAL A 66 7.15 0.85 0.03
C VAL A 66 7.62 -0.58 0.27
N PRO A 67 8.33 -1.22 -0.68
CA PRO A 67 8.83 -2.57 -0.49
C PRO A 67 9.77 -2.64 0.71
N GLU A 68 9.73 -3.73 1.47
CA GLU A 68 10.77 -4.04 2.46
C GLU A 68 12.06 -4.52 1.79
N GLU A 69 12.78 -3.60 1.13
CA GLU A 69 14.20 -3.80 0.81
C GLU A 69 15.06 -2.59 1.16
N ASP A 70 15.03 -2.20 2.43
CA ASP A 70 16.09 -1.35 2.95
C ASP A 70 17.37 -2.19 3.15
N THR A 71 18.18 -2.35 2.10
CA THR A 71 19.66 -2.28 2.21
C THR A 71 20.34 -2.00 0.85
N ASN A 72 19.90 -0.94 0.15
CA ASN A 72 20.79 -0.27 -0.82
C ASN A 72 21.12 1.17 -0.40
N LEU A 73 21.36 1.38 0.89
CA LEU A 73 22.37 2.36 1.29
C LEU A 73 23.70 1.80 0.82
N GLY A 74 24.34 2.45 -0.16
CA GLY A 74 25.59 2.02 -0.83
C GLY A 74 26.80 1.82 0.09
N TRP A 75 26.69 0.87 1.01
CA TRP A 75 27.66 0.53 2.04
C TRP A 75 28.35 -0.80 1.74
N SER A 76 28.35 -1.23 0.48
CA SER A 76 29.05 -2.45 0.07
C SER A 76 30.57 -2.33 0.05
N ASN A 77 31.21 -1.26 0.58
CA ASN A 77 32.65 -1.10 0.39
C ASN A 77 33.51 -0.51 1.52
N VAL A 78 33.06 -0.34 2.78
CA VAL A 78 34.03 -0.05 3.85
C VAL A 78 33.57 -0.56 5.22
N VAL A 79 34.38 -1.48 5.78
CA VAL A 79 34.43 -2.00 7.17
C VAL A 79 33.72 -3.34 7.42
N PRO A 80 34.45 -4.48 7.36
CA PRO A 80 33.96 -5.72 7.94
C PRO A 80 34.04 -5.63 9.47
N GLY A 81 32.91 -5.75 10.17
CA GLY A 81 32.94 -6.05 11.61
C GLY A 81 31.83 -5.51 12.53
N PHE A 82 30.88 -4.67 12.12
CA PHE A 82 29.89 -4.14 13.07
C PHE A 82 28.52 -3.81 12.45
N PRO A 83 27.43 -4.54 12.79
CA PRO A 83 26.06 -4.10 12.55
C PRO A 83 25.62 -3.17 13.69
N SER A 84 25.18 -1.98 13.29
CA SER A 84 24.78 -0.87 14.15
C SER A 84 23.38 -1.05 14.73
N LEU A 85 23.30 -1.53 15.96
CA LEU A 85 22.26 -1.10 16.91
C LEU A 85 22.76 -0.95 18.38
N PHE A 86 24.07 -1.06 18.65
CA PHE A 86 24.61 -0.88 20.02
C PHE A 86 25.89 -0.02 20.19
N ALA A 87 26.40 0.69 19.18
CA ALA A 87 27.75 1.29 19.28
C ALA A 87 27.84 2.84 19.32
N ALA A 88 26.88 3.55 19.92
CA ALA A 88 26.94 5.01 20.04
C ALA A 88 26.97 5.55 21.49
N ILE A 89 27.46 4.77 22.48
CA ILE A 89 27.56 5.24 23.88
C ILE A 89 28.99 5.26 24.48
N ALA A 90 30.05 4.70 23.87
CA ALA A 90 31.26 4.37 24.66
C ALA A 90 32.64 4.92 24.23
N LEU A 91 32.80 6.00 23.44
CA LEU A 91 34.15 6.47 23.07
C LEU A 91 34.38 8.01 23.05
N ILE A 92 33.83 8.74 24.02
CA ILE A 92 34.32 10.11 24.35
C ILE A 92 34.74 10.17 25.83
N GLY A 93 35.49 9.16 26.31
CA GLY A 93 35.77 8.98 27.74
C GLY A 93 37.21 8.68 28.17
N ALA A 94 38.21 8.66 27.28
CA ALA A 94 39.56 8.22 27.71
C ALA A 94 40.74 8.86 26.95
N ALA A 95 40.81 10.20 26.91
CA ALA A 95 42.02 10.86 26.37
C ALA A 95 42.45 12.12 27.13
N PHE A 96 42.29 12.18 28.46
CA PHE A 96 42.81 13.33 29.23
C PHE A 96 43.46 13.06 30.59
N LEU A 97 43.96 11.85 30.90
CA LEU A 97 44.74 11.65 32.13
C LEU A 97 45.96 10.78 31.89
N GLY A 98 47.17 11.36 32.03
CA GLY A 98 48.37 10.56 32.29
C GLY A 98 49.68 10.94 31.60
N ARG A 99 50.03 12.22 31.42
CA ARG A 99 51.45 12.63 31.31
C ARG A 99 51.84 13.58 32.43
N ARG A 100 52.29 13.00 33.55
CA ARG A 100 53.22 13.52 34.58
C ARG A 100 53.35 12.40 35.61
N LYS A 101 54.53 11.90 35.99
CA LYS A 101 55.68 12.63 36.54
C LYS A 101 56.86 11.62 36.66
N ASP A 102 57.96 11.85 35.94
CA ASP A 102 59.34 12.20 36.39
C ASP A 102 60.07 11.13 37.24
N ASP A 103 61.34 10.91 36.88
CA ASP A 103 62.39 10.15 37.59
C ASP A 103 62.58 10.58 39.06
#